data_AF-A0A836I916-F1
#
_entry.id   AF-A0A836I916-F1
#
_cell.length_a   1.000
_cell.length_b   1.000
_cell.length_c   1.000
_cell.angle_alpha   90.00
_cell.angle_beta   90.00
_cell.angle_gamma   90.00
#
_symmetry.space_group_name_H-M   'P 1'
#
loop_
_entity.id
_entity.type
_entity.pdbx_description
1 polymer ?
#
loop_
_entity_poly.entity_id
_entity_poly.type
_entity_poly.pdbx_seq_one_letter_code
_entity_poly.pdbx_strand_id
1 'polypeptide(L)'
;MSAAVTWLQNSFGVDMTGDWNHHVHLNVGGTLYTTRRHTLRALKDNRVFGPILDGRVRRCEDGSFLIDRDGALFRYIIAYLRDGRLTLPDNFWEWEMLLQEIRYYDLPEMEKSVMDSFEYQKSVFRRQLPRCVCVWWPPASPQMKDKEIFNAGWGDAPAPACSSTSSPGVIQPIRRAETVRRNEHDVAAAENQTRAPREGNLEVAAAAAAALSSSLRPSASSHVRIVPPLPGLTVEASSGRLVTFRETQVLENLDDLVTVLLADYGFSIQHWDVERGRVFLTLPGLM
;
A
#
# COMPACT_ATOMS: atom_id res chain seq x y z
N MET A 1 12.98 -38.29 37.81
CA MET A 1 13.05 -36.96 38.46
C MET A 1 12.34 -37.02 39.80
N SER A 2 12.81 -36.31 40.83
CA SER A 2 12.18 -36.32 42.17
C SER A 2 10.90 -35.48 42.19
N ALA A 3 9.86 -35.97 42.87
CA ALA A 3 8.59 -35.26 43.06
C ALA A 3 8.77 -33.86 43.67
N ALA A 4 9.84 -33.65 44.45
CA ALA A 4 10.18 -32.36 45.05
C ALA A 4 10.57 -31.30 44.01
N VAL A 5 11.25 -31.70 42.92
CA VAL A 5 11.66 -30.79 41.84
C VAL A 5 10.44 -30.30 41.05
N THR A 6 9.49 -31.20 40.78
CA THR A 6 8.24 -30.89 40.07
C THR A 6 7.32 -29.99 40.91
N TRP A 7 7.26 -30.20 42.23
CA TRP A 7 6.51 -29.31 43.13
C TRP A 7 7.11 -27.90 43.16
N LEU A 8 8.44 -27.76 43.29
CA LEU A 8 9.12 -26.46 43.26
C LEU A 8 8.92 -25.69 41.95
N GLN A 9 8.98 -26.38 40.81
CA GLN A 9 8.73 -25.78 39.49
C GLN A 9 7.31 -25.20 39.38
N ASN A 10 6.30 -25.94 39.84
CA ASN A 10 4.91 -25.48 39.79
C ASN A 10 4.61 -24.39 40.82
N SER A 11 5.25 -24.41 42.00
CA SER A 11 5.00 -23.43 43.06
C SER A 11 5.68 -22.09 42.84
N PHE A 12 6.87 -22.06 42.20
CA PHE A 12 7.65 -20.82 42.03
C PHE A 12 7.77 -20.37 40.57
N GLY A 13 7.34 -21.17 39.60
CA GLY A 13 7.47 -20.84 38.17
C GLY A 13 8.92 -20.72 37.69
N VAL A 14 9.88 -21.15 38.51
CA VAL A 14 11.32 -21.13 38.23
C VAL A 14 11.71 -22.45 37.57
N ASP A 15 12.30 -22.35 36.38
CA ASP A 15 12.87 -23.50 35.67
C ASP A 15 14.26 -23.83 36.20
N MET A 16 14.34 -24.78 37.13
CA MET A 16 15.62 -25.27 37.66
C MET A 16 16.32 -26.26 36.71
N THR A 17 15.64 -26.72 35.66
CA THR A 17 16.12 -27.71 34.68
C THR A 17 16.79 -27.07 33.47
N GLY A 18 16.50 -25.80 33.19
CA GLY A 18 16.98 -25.11 31.98
C GLY A 18 16.25 -25.54 30.70
N ASP A 19 15.23 -26.39 30.81
CA ASP A 19 14.46 -26.93 29.69
C ASP A 19 13.82 -25.82 28.86
N TRP A 20 13.40 -24.71 29.46
CA TRP A 20 12.81 -23.60 28.71
C TRP A 20 13.84 -22.84 27.86
N ASN A 21 15.14 -22.97 28.13
CA ASN A 21 16.21 -22.39 27.32
C ASN A 21 16.61 -23.27 26.13
N HIS A 22 16.12 -24.51 26.05
CA HIS A 22 16.41 -25.40 24.93
C HIS A 22 15.78 -24.92 23.63
N HIS A 23 16.48 -25.21 22.53
CA HIS A 23 16.00 -24.94 21.20
C HIS A 23 14.93 -25.94 20.77
N VAL A 24 13.96 -25.45 20.00
CA VAL A 24 12.95 -26.24 19.30
C VAL A 24 13.10 -25.94 17.82
N HIS A 25 13.17 -27.01 17.02
CA HIS A 25 13.19 -26.93 15.57
C HIS A 25 11.80 -27.28 15.04
N LEU A 26 11.23 -26.40 14.24
CA LEU A 26 9.91 -26.53 13.63
C LEU A 26 10.09 -26.54 12.11
N ASN A 27 9.50 -27.52 11.42
CA ASN A 27 9.38 -27.52 9.98
C ASN A 27 7.95 -27.16 9.61
N VAL A 28 7.73 -25.95 9.10
CA VAL A 28 6.40 -25.42 8.75
C VAL A 28 6.28 -25.33 7.24
N GLY A 29 5.54 -26.28 6.65
CA GLY A 29 5.33 -26.34 5.19
C GLY A 29 6.63 -26.45 4.37
N GLY A 30 7.69 -27.04 4.94
CA GLY A 30 9.02 -27.12 4.33
C GLY A 30 9.99 -26.01 4.76
N THR A 31 9.54 -25.00 5.50
CA THR A 31 10.40 -23.92 6.02
C THR A 31 10.85 -24.24 7.44
N LEU A 32 12.17 -24.25 7.66
CA LEU A 32 12.76 -24.55 8.96
C LEU A 32 12.85 -23.30 9.85
N TYR A 33 12.25 -23.39 11.03
CA TYR A 33 12.30 -22.39 12.08
C TYR A 33 13.00 -22.96 13.31
N THR A 34 13.85 -22.14 13.92
CA THR A 34 14.44 -22.44 15.24
C THR A 34 14.00 -21.38 16.23
N THR A 35 13.52 -21.82 17.39
CA THR A 35 13.14 -20.94 18.49
C THR A 35 13.49 -21.56 19.84
N ARG A 36 13.26 -20.84 20.94
CA ARG A 36 13.42 -21.39 22.29
C ARG A 36 12.09 -21.94 22.78
N ARG A 37 12.12 -22.99 23.62
CA ARG A 37 10.93 -23.49 24.32
C ARG A 37 10.23 -22.37 25.10
N HIS A 38 11.00 -21.44 25.66
CA HIS A 38 10.51 -20.25 26.36
C HIS A 38 9.51 -19.42 25.53
N THR A 39 9.75 -19.24 24.24
CA THR A 39 8.87 -18.46 23.34
C THR A 39 7.47 -19.07 23.23
N LEU A 40 7.36 -20.39 23.40
CA LEU A 40 6.08 -21.11 23.33
C LEU A 40 5.47 -21.37 24.71
N ARG A 41 6.09 -20.88 25.80
CA ARG A 41 5.69 -21.19 27.19
C ARG A 41 4.25 -20.81 27.51
N ALA A 42 3.81 -19.65 27.03
CA ALA A 42 2.43 -19.19 27.20
C ALA A 42 1.41 -20.08 26.46
N LEU A 43 1.87 -20.88 25.50
CA LEU A 43 1.07 -21.74 24.65
C LEU A 43 1.22 -23.22 25.01
N LYS A 44 1.64 -23.54 26.25
CA LYS A 44 1.78 -24.92 26.72
C LYS A 44 0.47 -25.73 26.62
N ASP A 45 -0.68 -25.07 26.77
CA ASP A 45 -2.00 -25.69 26.73
C ASP A 45 -2.68 -25.50 25.35
N ASN A 46 -1.97 -24.92 24.38
CA ASN A 46 -2.48 -24.68 23.03
C ASN A 46 -2.56 -25.98 22.22
N ARG A 47 -3.58 -26.11 21.37
CA ARG A 47 -3.83 -27.29 20.52
C ARG A 47 -2.63 -27.69 19.64
N VAL A 48 -1.89 -26.72 19.12
CA VAL A 48 -0.76 -26.96 18.21
C VAL A 48 0.55 -27.04 18.97
N PHE A 49 0.85 -26.05 19.82
CA PHE A 49 2.16 -25.93 20.46
C PHE A 49 2.31 -26.78 21.73
N GLY A 50 1.23 -27.09 22.44
CA GLY A 50 1.27 -27.95 23.62
C GLY A 50 1.83 -29.35 23.31
N PRO A 51 1.28 -30.07 22.32
CA PRO A 51 1.83 -31.36 21.89
C PRO A 51 3.29 -31.31 21.43
N ILE A 52 3.73 -30.19 20.83
CA ILE A 52 5.13 -29.97 20.42
C ILE A 52 6.03 -29.85 21.66
N LEU A 53 5.60 -29.08 22.66
CA LEU A 53 6.32 -28.90 23.91
C LEU A 53 6.37 -30.20 24.72
N ASP A 54 5.30 -31.00 24.70
CA ASP A 54 5.23 -32.33 25.31
C ASP A 54 6.00 -33.40 24.53
N GLY A 55 6.45 -33.09 23.31
CA GLY A 55 7.17 -34.03 22.44
C GLY A 55 6.30 -35.15 21.86
N ARG A 56 4.98 -34.97 21.81
CA ARG A 56 3.99 -35.97 21.33
C ARG A 56 3.67 -35.86 19.84
N VAL A 57 4.29 -34.93 19.12
CA VAL A 57 4.04 -34.65 17.70
C VAL A 57 5.02 -35.40 16.80
N ARG A 58 4.58 -35.70 15.57
CA ARG A 58 5.42 -36.27 14.52
C ARG A 58 6.68 -35.44 14.31
N ARG A 59 7.82 -36.13 14.26
CA ARG A 59 9.10 -35.55 13.89
C ARG A 59 9.48 -35.92 12.47
N CYS A 60 10.15 -35.01 11.79
CA CYS A 60 10.88 -35.30 10.56
C CYS A 60 12.14 -36.13 10.86
N GLU A 61 12.79 -36.63 9.82
CA GLU A 61 14.03 -37.42 9.93
C GLU A 61 15.17 -36.62 10.59
N ASP A 62 15.16 -35.30 10.43
CA ASP A 62 16.10 -34.35 11.05
C ASP A 62 15.75 -34.02 12.52
N GLY A 63 14.68 -34.61 13.08
CA GLY A 63 14.23 -34.38 14.45
C GLY A 63 13.39 -33.12 14.66
N SER A 64 13.11 -32.33 13.60
CA SER A 64 12.23 -31.17 13.67
C SER A 64 10.76 -31.57 13.80
N PHE A 65 9.94 -30.73 14.44
CA PHE A 65 8.49 -30.96 14.53
C PHE A 65 7.79 -30.46 13.27
N LEU A 66 7.02 -31.33 12.63
CA LEU A 66 6.34 -31.00 11.38
C LEU A 66 5.00 -30.31 11.62
N ILE A 67 4.78 -29.19 10.95
CA ILE A 67 3.53 -28.44 10.89
C ILE A 67 3.18 -28.26 9.40
N ASP A 68 2.05 -28.81 8.99
CA ASP A 68 1.58 -28.75 7.60
C ASP A 68 0.80 -27.45 7.34
N ARG A 69 1.51 -26.31 7.36
CA ARG A 69 0.98 -24.94 7.21
C ARG A 69 1.93 -24.06 6.42
N ASP A 70 1.51 -22.84 6.10
CA ASP A 70 2.31 -21.87 5.39
C ASP A 70 3.52 -21.38 6.22
N GLY A 71 4.72 -21.75 5.80
CA GLY A 71 5.96 -21.32 6.45
C GLY A 71 6.20 -19.81 6.32
N ALA A 72 5.95 -19.21 5.16
CA ALA A 72 6.24 -17.79 4.93
C ALA A 72 5.46 -16.87 5.87
N LEU A 73 4.17 -17.16 6.09
CA LEU A 73 3.33 -16.43 7.04
C LEU A 73 3.67 -16.75 8.49
N PHE A 74 4.12 -17.98 8.78
CA PHE A 74 4.54 -18.38 10.12
C PHE A 74 5.69 -17.52 10.69
N ARG A 75 6.51 -16.92 9.82
CA ARG A 75 7.52 -15.93 10.23
C ARG A 75 6.93 -14.81 11.10
N TYR A 76 5.76 -14.29 10.74
CA TYR A 76 5.13 -13.20 11.49
C TYR A 76 4.53 -13.68 12.80
N ILE A 77 3.99 -14.90 12.81
CA ILE A 77 3.46 -15.54 14.02
C ILE A 77 4.59 -15.74 15.03
N ILE A 78 5.72 -16.34 14.62
CA ILE A 78 6.81 -16.61 15.55
C ILE A 78 7.51 -15.33 16.02
N ALA A 79 7.53 -14.27 15.20
CA ALA A 79 7.98 -12.95 15.62
C ALA A 79 7.05 -12.35 16.68
N TYR A 80 5.73 -12.43 16.47
CA TYR A 80 4.74 -11.99 17.46
C TYR A 80 4.90 -12.74 18.80
N LEU A 81 5.14 -14.05 18.76
CA LEU A 81 5.34 -14.84 19.99
C LEU A 81 6.63 -14.48 20.76
N ARG A 82 7.62 -13.88 20.10
CA ARG A 82 8.87 -13.43 20.74
C ARG A 82 8.70 -12.09 21.44
N ASP A 83 8.09 -11.12 20.75
CA ASP A 83 8.10 -9.72 21.17
C ASP A 83 6.73 -9.24 21.69
N GLY A 84 5.67 -10.01 21.48
CA GLY A 84 4.28 -9.65 21.81
C GLY A 84 3.73 -8.51 20.95
N ARG A 85 4.35 -8.23 19.79
CA ARG A 85 4.01 -7.09 18.91
C ARG A 85 3.84 -7.54 17.47
N LEU A 86 2.81 -7.03 16.82
CA LEU A 86 2.56 -7.27 15.41
C LEU A 86 3.56 -6.46 14.57
N THR A 87 4.54 -7.15 13.97
CA THR A 87 5.55 -6.55 13.10
C THR A 87 5.39 -7.10 11.69
N LEU A 88 4.94 -6.26 10.78
CA LEU A 88 4.73 -6.60 9.37
C LEU A 88 5.51 -5.63 8.47
N PRO A 89 5.91 -6.05 7.27
CA PRO A 89 6.52 -5.15 6.29
C PRO A 89 5.56 -4.02 5.90
N ASP A 90 6.12 -2.91 5.45
CA ASP A 90 5.35 -1.88 4.77
C ASP A 90 4.61 -2.49 3.59
N ASN A 91 3.36 -2.06 3.37
CA ASN A 91 2.50 -2.56 2.28
C ASN A 91 2.21 -4.07 2.33
N PHE A 92 2.17 -4.67 3.53
CA PHE A 92 1.67 -6.03 3.69
C PHE A 92 0.24 -6.16 3.11
N TRP A 93 0.00 -7.18 2.28
CA TRP A 93 -1.26 -7.36 1.54
C TRP A 93 -1.96 -8.68 1.87
N GLU A 94 -1.24 -9.64 2.44
CA GLU A 94 -1.70 -11.01 2.74
C GLU A 94 -2.49 -11.11 4.06
N TRP A 95 -3.26 -10.08 4.40
CA TRP A 95 -3.97 -9.96 5.68
C TRP A 95 -4.91 -11.13 5.97
N GLU A 96 -5.68 -11.57 4.97
CA GLU A 96 -6.64 -12.68 5.13
C GLU A 96 -5.94 -14.01 5.37
N MET A 97 -4.86 -14.27 4.64
CA MET A 97 -4.08 -15.49 4.79
C MET A 97 -3.39 -15.51 6.15
N LEU A 98 -2.84 -14.37 6.60
CA LEU A 98 -2.29 -14.24 7.95
C LEU A 98 -3.35 -14.48 9.03
N LEU A 99 -4.56 -13.93 8.88
CA LEU A 99 -5.66 -14.17 9.82
C LEU A 99 -6.08 -15.66 9.86
N GLN A 100 -6.07 -16.35 8.73
CA GLN A 100 -6.33 -17.79 8.69
C GLN A 100 -5.27 -18.59 9.46
N GLU A 101 -3.99 -18.25 9.31
CA GLU A 101 -2.93 -18.87 10.09
C GLU A 101 -3.07 -18.56 11.59
N ILE A 102 -3.30 -17.30 11.97
CA ILE A 102 -3.51 -16.90 13.36
C ILE A 102 -4.64 -17.71 14.03
N ARG A 103 -5.75 -17.90 13.31
CA ARG A 103 -6.88 -18.74 13.77
C ARG A 103 -6.53 -20.22 13.85
N TYR A 104 -5.70 -20.72 12.92
CA TYR A 104 -5.24 -22.10 12.96
C TYR A 104 -4.39 -22.37 14.22
N TYR A 105 -3.46 -21.47 14.54
CA TYR A 105 -2.59 -21.53 15.70
C TYR A 105 -3.29 -21.12 17.01
N ASP A 106 -4.56 -20.70 16.95
CA ASP A 106 -5.39 -20.32 18.10
C ASP A 106 -4.75 -19.20 18.94
N LEU A 107 -4.50 -18.05 18.29
CA LEU A 107 -3.83 -16.88 18.86
C LEU A 107 -4.76 -15.65 18.90
N PRO A 108 -5.72 -15.59 19.84
CA PRO A 108 -6.76 -14.54 19.86
C PRO A 108 -6.22 -13.14 20.12
N GLU A 109 -5.13 -13.01 20.90
CA GLU A 109 -4.50 -11.70 21.16
C GLU A 109 -3.85 -11.11 19.90
N MET A 110 -3.26 -11.98 19.07
CA MET A 110 -2.68 -11.56 17.79
C MET A 110 -3.78 -11.22 16.79
N GLU A 111 -4.87 -12.00 16.75
CA GLU A 111 -6.03 -11.70 15.89
C GLU A 111 -6.59 -10.32 16.20
N LYS A 112 -6.82 -10.02 17.49
CA LYS A 112 -7.25 -8.70 17.93
C LYS A 112 -6.27 -7.60 17.49
N SER A 113 -4.97 -7.81 17.69
CA SER A 113 -3.93 -6.85 17.27
C SER A 113 -3.93 -6.58 15.77
N VAL A 114 -4.24 -7.58 14.94
CA VAL A 114 -4.39 -7.40 13.49
C VAL A 114 -5.66 -6.61 13.17
N MET A 115 -6.79 -6.94 13.80
CA MET A 115 -8.07 -6.24 13.57
C MET A 115 -8.05 -4.78 13.99
N ASP A 116 -7.32 -4.47 15.06
CA ASP A 116 -7.12 -3.11 15.58
C ASP A 116 -6.06 -2.31 14.77
N SER A 117 -5.31 -2.97 13.86
CA SER A 117 -4.30 -2.32 13.05
C SER A 117 -4.91 -1.37 12.02
N PHE A 118 -4.42 -0.13 12.00
CA PHE A 118 -4.83 0.89 11.04
C PHE A 118 -4.64 0.41 9.59
N GLU A 119 -3.53 -0.28 9.29
CA GLU A 119 -3.25 -0.76 7.93
C GLU A 119 -4.23 -1.86 7.48
N TYR A 120 -4.62 -2.74 8.40
CA TYR A 120 -5.65 -3.73 8.12
C TYR A 120 -7.00 -3.06 7.85
N GLN A 121 -7.43 -2.16 8.73
CA GLN A 121 -8.68 -1.40 8.58
C GLN A 121 -8.69 -0.62 7.26
N LYS A 122 -7.58 0.03 6.92
CA LYS A 122 -7.37 0.72 5.64
C LYS A 122 -7.46 -0.25 4.46
N SER A 123 -6.87 -1.44 4.56
CA SER A 123 -6.94 -2.45 3.49
C SER A 123 -8.37 -2.95 3.24
N VAL A 124 -9.14 -3.22 4.31
CA VAL A 124 -10.54 -3.66 4.22
C VAL A 124 -11.41 -2.55 3.65
N PHE A 125 -11.23 -1.33 4.16
CA PHE A 125 -11.91 -0.15 3.67
C PHE A 125 -11.66 0.08 2.18
N ARG A 126 -10.39 0.03 1.74
CA ARG A 126 -10.01 0.21 0.34
C ARG A 126 -10.67 -0.78 -0.63
N ARG A 127 -10.96 -2.01 -0.20
CA ARG A 127 -11.67 -2.99 -1.04
C ARG A 127 -13.13 -2.62 -1.29
N GLN A 128 -13.73 -1.83 -0.40
CA GLN A 128 -15.10 -1.33 -0.55
C GLN A 128 -15.15 -0.01 -1.33
N LEU A 129 -14.00 0.61 -1.60
CA LEU A 129 -13.93 1.85 -2.33
C LEU A 129 -14.11 1.64 -3.84
N PRO A 130 -14.68 2.64 -4.54
CA PRO A 130 -14.74 2.66 -6.00
C PRO A 130 -13.33 2.69 -6.61
N ARG A 131 -13.12 2.00 -7.74
CA ARG A 131 -11.82 1.95 -8.43
C ARG A 131 -11.35 3.29 -8.98
N CYS A 132 -12.28 4.19 -9.28
CA CYS A 132 -12.01 5.54 -9.74
C CYS A 132 -13.00 6.53 -9.14
N VAL A 133 -12.55 7.77 -8.97
CA VAL A 133 -13.33 8.89 -8.44
C VAL A 133 -13.07 10.12 -9.29
N CYS A 134 -14.15 10.77 -9.70
CA CYS A 134 -14.14 12.09 -10.31
C CYS A 134 -14.50 13.13 -9.24
N VAL A 135 -13.61 14.09 -9.03
CA VAL A 135 -13.84 15.26 -8.19
C VAL A 135 -14.04 16.47 -9.08
N TRP A 136 -15.09 17.22 -8.81
CA TRP A 136 -15.33 18.54 -9.38
C TRP A 136 -15.38 19.56 -8.24
N TRP A 137 -14.52 20.56 -8.29
CA TRP A 137 -14.44 21.64 -7.33
C TRP A 137 -14.69 22.98 -8.04
N PRO A 138 -15.68 23.79 -7.61
CA PRO A 138 -15.92 25.09 -8.22
C PRO A 138 -14.68 25.96 -8.11
N PRO A 139 -14.25 26.65 -9.17
CA PRO A 139 -13.31 27.74 -8.98
C PRO A 139 -13.92 28.74 -7.99
N ALA A 140 -13.10 29.24 -7.05
CA ALA A 140 -13.52 30.30 -6.15
C ALA A 140 -14.16 31.41 -6.99
N SER A 141 -15.41 31.77 -6.66
CA SER A 141 -16.08 32.87 -7.37
C SER A 141 -15.15 34.09 -7.38
N PRO A 142 -14.95 34.79 -8.51
CA PRO A 142 -14.02 35.93 -8.61
C PRO A 142 -14.33 37.10 -7.67
N GLN A 143 -15.38 37.00 -6.86
CA GLN A 143 -15.70 37.99 -5.85
C GLN A 143 -14.94 37.67 -4.57
N MET A 144 -13.67 38.10 -4.52
CA MET A 144 -12.96 38.64 -3.35
C MET A 144 -11.45 38.40 -3.48
N LYS A 145 -10.75 39.26 -4.24
CA LYS A 145 -9.38 39.77 -3.99
C LYS A 145 -8.90 40.72 -5.10
N ASP A 146 -9.69 41.76 -5.38
CA ASP A 146 -9.14 43.01 -5.92
C ASP A 146 -9.18 44.05 -4.80
N LYS A 147 -8.21 43.98 -3.90
CA LYS A 147 -7.80 45.10 -3.07
C LYS A 147 -6.30 45.27 -3.24
N GLU A 148 -5.99 46.16 -4.17
CA GLU A 148 -4.85 47.08 -4.18
C GLU A 148 -3.50 46.52 -3.70
N ILE A 149 -2.64 46.20 -4.68
CA ILE A 149 -1.20 46.48 -4.54
C ILE A 149 -0.79 47.35 -5.73
N PHE A 150 -0.85 48.65 -5.48
CA PHE A 150 0.03 49.72 -5.95
C PHE A 150 0.42 49.79 -7.44
N ASN A 151 -0.06 50.86 -8.07
CA ASN A 151 0.52 51.53 -9.24
C ASN A 151 2.04 51.77 -9.08
N ALA A 152 2.81 51.21 -10.01
CA ALA A 152 4.00 51.80 -10.64
C ALA A 152 4.31 50.92 -11.88
N GLY A 153 3.88 51.26 -13.09
CA GLY A 153 4.31 52.43 -13.83
C GLY A 153 5.54 52.07 -14.66
N TRP A 154 5.33 51.46 -15.84
CA TRP A 154 6.33 51.44 -16.93
C TRP A 154 5.60 51.69 -18.24
N GLY A 155 5.84 52.88 -18.79
CA GLY A 155 5.25 53.36 -20.04
C GLY A 155 5.98 52.85 -21.28
N ASP A 156 5.22 52.88 -22.37
CA ASP A 156 5.58 53.28 -23.73
C ASP A 156 6.80 52.66 -24.47
N ALA A 157 6.44 51.72 -25.37
CA ALA A 157 6.81 51.67 -26.80
C ALA A 157 8.22 51.13 -27.21
N PRO A 158 8.50 50.89 -28.52
CA PRO A 158 8.18 49.66 -29.25
C PRO A 158 9.40 48.98 -29.91
N ALA A 159 9.15 47.84 -30.58
CA ALA A 159 10.11 46.95 -31.26
C ALA A 159 10.97 47.60 -32.37
N PRO A 160 12.10 46.95 -32.74
CA PRO A 160 12.48 46.88 -34.15
C PRO A 160 12.87 45.48 -34.64
N ALA A 161 12.65 45.25 -35.93
CA ALA A 161 13.04 44.08 -36.70
C ALA A 161 14.33 44.32 -37.52
N CYS A 162 15.13 43.25 -37.64
CA CYS A 162 16.04 42.77 -38.69
C CYS A 162 16.89 43.70 -39.60
N SER A 163 18.15 43.24 -39.79
CA SER A 163 19.05 43.23 -40.99
C SER A 163 20.46 43.73 -40.59
N SER A 164 21.62 43.22 -41.05
CA SER A 164 22.02 42.24 -42.05
C SER A 164 23.53 41.89 -41.87
N THR A 165 23.95 40.71 -42.33
CA THR A 165 25.26 40.31 -42.92
C THR A 165 26.62 40.80 -42.35
N SER A 166 27.45 39.86 -41.89
CA SER A 166 28.65 39.36 -42.62
C SER A 166 29.49 38.39 -41.75
N SER A 167 29.85 37.23 -42.30
CA SER A 167 30.97 36.36 -41.87
C SER A 167 32.10 36.53 -42.93
N PRO A 168 33.36 36.09 -42.76
CA PRO A 168 33.68 34.66 -42.55
C PRO A 168 34.99 34.28 -41.80
N GLY A 169 35.03 33.03 -41.32
CA GLY A 169 36.21 32.17 -41.28
C GLY A 169 36.63 31.65 -39.89
N VAL A 170 37.11 30.43 -39.68
CA VAL A 170 37.49 29.30 -40.56
C VAL A 170 37.87 28.11 -39.62
N ILE A 171 37.47 26.87 -39.96
CA ILE A 171 38.07 25.53 -39.64
C ILE A 171 38.04 25.00 -38.17
N GLN A 172 37.76 23.73 -37.83
CA GLN A 172 37.15 22.51 -38.43
C GLN A 172 36.83 21.50 -37.29
N PRO A 173 36.05 20.43 -37.55
CA PRO A 173 35.62 19.41 -36.58
C PRO A 173 36.36 18.06 -36.69
N ILE A 174 36.31 17.21 -35.66
CA ILE A 174 36.67 15.77 -35.70
C ILE A 174 35.61 15.01 -34.89
N ARG A 175 34.60 14.39 -35.52
CA ARG A 175 34.47 13.00 -36.05
C ARG A 175 34.53 11.85 -35.01
N ARG A 176 33.39 11.13 -34.95
CA ARG A 176 33.16 9.76 -34.47
C ARG A 176 33.92 8.71 -35.29
N ALA A 177 34.23 7.57 -34.65
CA ALA A 177 34.15 6.18 -35.17
C ALA A 177 34.29 5.24 -33.95
N GLU A 178 33.34 4.33 -33.63
CA GLU A 178 33.16 2.97 -34.20
C GLU A 178 34.37 2.04 -33.90
N THR A 179 34.30 0.76 -33.53
CA THR A 179 33.27 -0.31 -33.63
C THR A 179 33.73 -1.56 -32.84
N VAL A 180 32.77 -2.40 -32.42
CA VAL A 180 32.73 -3.89 -32.48
C VAL A 180 33.78 -4.73 -31.74
N ARG A 181 33.30 -5.66 -30.87
CA ARG A 181 33.51 -7.13 -31.03
C ARG A 181 32.33 -7.94 -30.45
N ARG A 182 31.78 -8.81 -31.31
CA ARG A 182 30.89 -9.95 -31.06
C ARG A 182 31.53 -10.97 -30.12
N ASN A 183 30.69 -11.78 -29.46
CA ASN A 183 30.75 -13.25 -29.58
C ASN A 183 29.35 -13.84 -29.31
N GLU A 184 28.82 -14.51 -30.33
CA GLU A 184 27.65 -15.39 -30.29
C GLU A 184 28.16 -16.83 -30.12
N HIS A 185 27.49 -17.63 -29.30
CA HIS A 185 27.41 -19.08 -29.45
C HIS A 185 26.06 -19.58 -28.89
N ASP A 186 25.23 -20.07 -29.80
CA ASP A 186 23.91 -20.68 -29.63
C ASP A 186 23.98 -22.08 -28.98
N VAL A 187 22.91 -22.49 -28.24
CA VAL A 187 22.08 -23.69 -28.54
C VAL A 187 20.68 -23.57 -27.88
N ALA A 188 19.70 -23.26 -28.73
CA ALA A 188 18.31 -23.77 -28.88
C ALA A 188 17.39 -24.21 -27.70
N ALA A 189 16.21 -23.57 -27.72
CA ALA A 189 14.85 -24.14 -27.72
C ALA A 189 14.15 -24.56 -26.41
N ALA A 190 13.29 -23.66 -25.92
CA ALA A 190 11.93 -24.00 -25.49
C ALA A 190 11.03 -22.77 -25.68
N GLU A 191 10.28 -22.76 -26.80
CA GLU A 191 9.21 -21.80 -27.03
C GLU A 191 8.07 -22.06 -26.04
N ASN A 192 7.75 -21.09 -25.19
CA ASN A 192 6.42 -21.01 -24.61
C ASN A 192 5.97 -19.54 -24.59
N GLN A 193 4.82 -19.32 -25.21
CA GLN A 193 4.32 -18.02 -25.64
C GLN A 193 3.98 -17.12 -24.45
N THR A 194 4.77 -16.07 -24.25
CA THR A 194 4.40 -14.94 -23.38
C THR A 194 3.43 -14.05 -24.15
N ARG A 195 2.15 -14.24 -23.89
CA ARG A 195 1.08 -13.39 -24.42
C ARG A 195 1.07 -12.08 -23.63
N ALA A 196 1.53 -11.00 -24.26
CA ALA A 196 1.39 -9.65 -23.72
C ALA A 196 -0.08 -9.37 -23.30
N PRO A 197 -0.32 -8.67 -22.18
CA PRO A 197 -1.68 -8.28 -21.82
C PRO A 197 -2.18 -7.29 -22.87
N ARG A 198 -3.36 -7.60 -23.42
CA ARG A 198 -4.03 -6.86 -24.49
C ARG A 198 -4.20 -5.39 -24.10
N GLU A 199 -3.75 -4.50 -24.99
CA GLU A 199 -3.93 -3.04 -24.96
C GLU A 199 -5.40 -2.56 -24.89
N GLY A 200 -6.37 -3.48 -24.95
CA GLY A 200 -7.80 -3.19 -24.97
C GLY A 200 -8.44 -2.73 -23.66
N ASN A 201 -7.71 -2.65 -22.53
CA ASN A 201 -8.31 -2.25 -21.24
C ASN A 201 -8.00 -0.79 -20.83
N LEU A 202 -6.92 -0.18 -21.35
CA LEU A 202 -6.64 1.24 -21.11
C LEU A 202 -7.51 2.16 -21.97
N GLU A 203 -7.81 1.75 -23.21
CA GLU A 203 -8.73 2.49 -24.09
C GLU A 203 -10.15 2.49 -23.55
N VAL A 204 -10.61 1.43 -22.87
CA VAL A 204 -11.98 1.39 -22.32
C VAL A 204 -12.11 2.31 -21.10
N ALA A 205 -11.05 2.47 -20.30
CA ALA A 205 -11.02 3.42 -19.19
C ALA A 205 -10.91 4.88 -19.69
N ALA A 206 -10.08 5.12 -20.71
CA ALA A 206 -9.96 6.43 -21.35
C ALA A 206 -11.23 6.81 -22.14
N ALA A 207 -11.87 5.86 -22.82
CA ALA A 207 -13.13 6.03 -23.52
C ALA A 207 -14.32 6.18 -22.55
N ALA A 208 -14.31 5.51 -21.39
CA ALA A 208 -15.28 5.77 -20.33
C ALA A 208 -15.07 7.17 -19.72
N ALA A 209 -13.83 7.61 -19.50
CA ALA A 209 -13.52 8.98 -19.06
C ALA A 209 -13.89 10.04 -20.11
N ALA A 210 -13.72 9.73 -21.41
CA ALA A 210 -14.12 10.58 -22.52
C ALA A 210 -15.65 10.60 -22.75
N ALA A 211 -16.33 9.47 -22.56
CA ALA A 211 -17.79 9.35 -22.64
C ALA A 211 -18.50 9.99 -21.43
N LEU A 212 -17.90 9.91 -20.24
CA LEU A 212 -18.32 10.68 -19.07
C LEU A 212 -18.01 12.18 -19.24
N SER A 213 -16.95 12.53 -19.98
CA SER A 213 -16.63 13.93 -20.33
C SER A 213 -17.54 14.52 -21.40
N SER A 214 -18.19 13.71 -22.25
CA SER A 214 -19.02 14.19 -23.37
C SER A 214 -20.52 14.21 -23.07
N SER A 215 -21.00 13.49 -22.06
CA SER A 215 -22.45 13.40 -21.72
C SER A 215 -22.94 14.46 -20.72
N LEU A 216 -22.04 15.25 -20.11
CA LEU A 216 -22.41 16.35 -19.22
C LEU A 216 -22.26 17.69 -19.94
N ARG A 217 -23.36 18.21 -20.49
CA ARG A 217 -23.45 19.63 -20.87
C ARG A 217 -23.03 20.50 -19.67
N PRO A 218 -22.27 21.59 -19.87
CA PRO A 218 -21.77 22.42 -18.79
C PRO A 218 -22.88 23.34 -18.30
N SER A 219 -23.79 22.82 -17.47
CA SER A 219 -24.34 23.69 -16.44
C SER A 219 -23.19 23.90 -15.47
N ALA A 220 -22.69 25.13 -15.36
CA ALA A 220 -21.71 25.51 -14.35
C ALA A 220 -22.25 25.06 -12.99
N SER A 221 -21.84 23.87 -12.52
CA SER A 221 -22.13 23.46 -11.17
C SER A 221 -21.53 24.56 -10.30
N SER A 222 -22.22 25.02 -9.27
CA SER A 222 -21.67 25.92 -8.26
C SER A 222 -21.28 25.16 -6.99
N HIS A 223 -21.38 23.82 -7.04
CA HIS A 223 -21.37 22.90 -5.91
C HIS A 223 -20.42 21.74 -6.14
N VAL A 224 -19.52 21.48 -5.20
CA VAL A 224 -18.56 20.38 -5.20
C VAL A 224 -19.28 19.05 -5.47
N ARG A 225 -18.71 18.22 -6.34
CA ARG A 225 -19.23 16.88 -6.64
C ARG A 225 -18.12 15.86 -6.57
N ILE A 226 -18.39 14.78 -5.85
CA ILE A 226 -17.52 13.61 -5.72
C ILE A 226 -18.33 12.43 -6.25
N VAL A 227 -17.88 11.83 -7.36
CA VAL A 227 -18.61 10.74 -8.02
C VAL A 227 -17.68 9.55 -8.23
N PRO A 228 -18.02 8.36 -7.71
CA PRO A 228 -19.15 8.07 -6.80
C PRO A 228 -18.88 8.60 -5.37
N PRO A 229 -19.91 8.71 -4.51
CA PRO A 229 -19.73 9.19 -3.14
C PRO A 229 -18.81 8.27 -2.35
N LEU A 230 -17.96 8.86 -1.53
CA LEU A 230 -16.97 8.14 -0.73
C LEU A 230 -17.40 8.09 0.74
N PRO A 231 -17.22 6.94 1.41
CA PRO A 231 -17.55 6.80 2.82
C PRO A 231 -16.72 7.75 3.67
N GLY A 232 -17.36 8.51 4.57
CA GLY A 232 -16.69 9.48 5.44
C GLY A 232 -16.44 10.85 4.81
N LEU A 233 -16.81 11.07 3.55
CA LEU A 233 -16.82 12.38 2.92
C LEU A 233 -18.27 12.83 2.71
N THR A 234 -18.64 13.98 3.28
CA THR A 234 -19.95 14.57 3.10
C THR A 234 -19.83 15.96 2.49
N VAL A 235 -20.67 16.23 1.49
CA VAL A 235 -20.80 17.56 0.88
C VAL A 235 -22.01 18.22 1.52
N GLU A 236 -21.83 19.43 2.04
CA GLU A 236 -22.89 20.16 2.75
C GLU A 236 -24.09 20.44 1.82
N ALA A 237 -25.29 20.06 2.24
CA ALA A 237 -26.49 20.17 1.39
C ALA A 237 -26.99 21.61 1.15
N SER A 238 -26.63 22.56 2.03
CA SER A 238 -27.07 23.97 1.99
C SER A 238 -26.24 24.80 1.01
N SER A 239 -24.92 24.72 1.10
CA SER A 239 -23.98 25.50 0.29
C SER A 239 -23.40 24.73 -0.89
N GLY A 240 -23.39 23.39 -0.79
CA GLY A 240 -22.68 22.45 -1.67
C GLY A 240 -21.22 22.80 -1.93
N ARG A 241 -20.61 23.67 -1.14
CA ARG A 241 -19.23 24.15 -1.32
C ARG A 241 -18.30 23.67 -0.22
N LEU A 242 -18.86 23.30 0.93
CA LEU A 242 -18.12 22.75 2.04
C LEU A 242 -18.10 21.22 1.93
N VAL A 243 -16.90 20.64 2.05
CA VAL A 243 -16.73 19.20 2.19
C VAL A 243 -16.17 18.93 3.58
N THR A 244 -16.76 17.99 4.31
CA THR A 244 -16.21 17.53 5.58
C THR A 244 -15.78 16.08 5.49
N PHE A 245 -14.62 15.79 6.09
CA PHE A 245 -14.09 14.45 6.27
C PHE A 245 -14.32 14.01 7.72
N ARG A 246 -14.95 12.84 7.87
CA ARG A 246 -15.31 12.21 9.17
C ARG A 246 -16.05 13.15 10.12
N GLU A 247 -16.89 14.05 9.58
CA GLU A 247 -17.70 15.02 10.34
C GLU A 247 -16.91 15.96 11.28
N THR A 248 -15.58 16.00 11.15
CA THR A 248 -14.69 16.69 12.09
C THR A 248 -13.71 17.62 11.39
N GLN A 249 -13.22 17.23 10.21
CA GLN A 249 -12.30 18.03 9.42
C GLN A 249 -13.04 18.71 8.27
N VAL A 250 -12.97 20.04 8.22
CA VAL A 250 -13.46 20.83 7.10
C VAL A 250 -12.37 20.93 6.04
N LEU A 251 -12.72 20.65 4.78
CA LEU A 251 -11.81 20.79 3.63
C LEU A 251 -12.18 22.08 2.90
N GLU A 252 -11.27 23.04 2.90
CA GLU A 252 -11.51 24.39 2.39
C GLU A 252 -11.22 24.51 0.89
N ASN A 253 -10.30 23.68 0.37
CA ASN A 253 -9.83 23.75 -1.02
C ASN A 253 -9.73 22.36 -1.66
N LEU A 254 -9.62 22.35 -3.00
CA LEU A 254 -9.38 21.13 -3.78
C LEU A 254 -8.12 20.39 -3.32
N ASP A 255 -7.06 21.11 -2.96
CA ASP A 255 -5.80 20.53 -2.51
C ASP A 255 -5.94 19.75 -1.19
N ASP A 256 -6.76 20.25 -0.26
CA ASP A 256 -7.05 19.58 1.01
C ASP A 256 -7.79 18.25 0.75
N LEU A 257 -8.78 18.29 -0.14
CA LEU A 257 -9.52 17.11 -0.55
C LEU A 257 -8.63 16.10 -1.28
N VAL A 258 -7.81 16.54 -2.23
CA VAL A 258 -6.86 15.66 -2.92
C VAL A 258 -5.90 15.03 -1.93
N THR A 259 -5.38 15.80 -0.97
CA THR A 259 -4.49 15.27 0.09
C THR A 259 -5.14 14.15 0.87
N VAL A 260 -6.39 14.32 1.31
CA VAL A 260 -7.16 13.26 1.99
C VAL A 260 -7.37 12.05 1.07
N LEU A 261 -7.71 12.26 -0.19
CA LEU A 261 -7.91 11.16 -1.15
C LEU A 261 -6.63 10.35 -1.39
N LEU A 262 -5.47 10.99 -1.42
CA LEU A 262 -4.18 10.31 -1.57
C LEU A 262 -3.76 9.61 -0.27
N ALA A 263 -3.82 10.31 0.87
CA ALA A 263 -3.29 9.82 2.15
C ALA A 263 -4.19 8.77 2.82
N ASP A 264 -5.47 9.09 3.00
CA ASP A 264 -6.44 8.26 3.72
C ASP A 264 -7.03 7.18 2.83
N TYR A 265 -7.51 7.56 1.64
CA TYR A 265 -8.17 6.62 0.73
C TYR A 265 -7.16 5.85 -0.14
N GLY A 266 -5.97 6.41 -0.40
CA GLY A 266 -4.94 5.75 -1.21
C GLY A 266 -5.15 5.86 -2.71
N PHE A 267 -5.89 6.86 -3.19
CA PHE A 267 -6.01 7.12 -4.60
C PHE A 267 -4.68 7.63 -5.19
N SER A 268 -4.59 7.63 -6.52
CA SER A 268 -3.50 8.20 -7.31
C SER A 268 -4.10 9.12 -8.37
N ILE A 269 -3.47 10.26 -8.61
CA ILE A 269 -3.95 11.23 -9.61
C ILE A 269 -3.63 10.70 -11.00
N GLN A 270 -4.64 10.61 -11.87
CA GLN A 270 -4.48 10.25 -13.28
C GLN A 270 -4.55 11.48 -14.19
N HIS A 271 -5.49 12.37 -13.89
CA HIS A 271 -5.68 13.59 -14.67
C HIS A 271 -6.10 14.74 -13.75
N TRP A 272 -5.47 15.89 -13.95
CA TRP A 272 -5.79 17.13 -13.25
C TRP A 272 -6.02 18.23 -14.28
N ASP A 273 -7.23 18.76 -14.30
CA ASP A 273 -7.64 19.93 -15.08
C ASP A 273 -7.87 21.10 -14.13
N VAL A 274 -6.83 21.93 -13.98
CA VAL A 274 -6.79 23.04 -13.01
C VAL A 274 -7.82 24.11 -13.39
N GLU A 275 -7.93 24.42 -14.68
CA GLU A 275 -8.83 25.48 -15.19
C GLU A 275 -10.29 25.17 -14.91
N ARG A 276 -10.66 23.89 -14.92
CA ARG A 276 -12.04 23.45 -14.68
C ARG A 276 -12.29 22.88 -13.30
N GLY A 277 -11.26 22.85 -12.43
CA GLY A 277 -11.33 22.29 -11.09
C GLY A 277 -11.71 20.81 -11.07
N ARG A 278 -11.25 20.03 -12.06
CA ARG A 278 -11.58 18.61 -12.20
C ARG A 278 -10.36 17.74 -11.94
N VAL A 279 -10.52 16.75 -11.07
CA VAL A 279 -9.48 15.77 -10.79
C VAL A 279 -10.07 14.37 -10.95
N PHE A 280 -9.38 13.55 -11.74
CA PHE A 280 -9.68 12.14 -11.89
C PHE A 280 -8.62 11.34 -11.14
N LEU A 281 -9.07 10.53 -10.18
CA LEU A 281 -8.20 9.70 -9.37
C LEU A 281 -8.58 8.23 -9.49
N THR A 282 -7.58 7.35 -9.40
CA THR A 282 -7.75 5.90 -9.44
C THR A 282 -7.08 5.22 -8.26
N LEU A 283 -7.66 4.15 -7.73
CA LEU A 283 -6.98 3.31 -6.77
C LEU A 283 -5.93 2.46 -7.50
N PRO A 284 -4.64 2.57 -7.14
CA PRO A 284 -3.61 1.72 -7.73
C PRO A 284 -3.82 0.26 -7.30
N GLY A 285 -3.89 -0.64 -8.28
CA GLY A 285 -3.64 -2.08 -8.12
C GLY A 285 -4.51 -2.84 -7.10
N LEU A 286 -5.75 -3.15 -7.47
CA LEU A 286 -6.40 -4.43 -7.12
C LEU A 286 -6.39 -5.29 -8.38
N MET A 287 -5.22 -5.80 -8.77
CA MET A 287 -5.03 -6.85 -9.79
C MET A 287 -4.33 -8.02 -9.11
#